data_AF-A0A6V8KDB1-F1
#
_entry.id   AF-A0A6V8KDB1-F1
#
_cell.length_a   1.000
_cell.length_b   1.000
_cell.length_c   1.000
_cell.angle_alpha   90.00
_cell.angle_beta   90.00
_cell.angle_gamma   90.00
#
_symmetry.space_group_name_H-M   'P 1'
#
loop_
_entity.id
_entity.type
_entity.pdbx_description
1 polymer ?
#
loop_
_entity_poly.entity_id
_entity_poly.type
_entity_poly.pdbx_seq_one_letter_code
_entity_poly.pdbx_strand_id
1 'polypeptide(L)'
;MVLYEARREGDERASVPRGQISDAVDATIKIWAELEADEASRGLDLTREPDLGFVWPVYRWARGEDLAKVLASGHNLDGEMPAGDFVRWARQVVDLLGQIAEAASSSSQLRETARAAMGAVNRGVLAYNAVS
;
A
#
# COMPACT_ATOMS: atom_id res chain seq x y z
N MET A 1 5.35 12.80 2.97
CA MET A 1 4.87 11.86 4.01
C MET A 1 5.28 10.47 3.56
N VAL A 2 6.18 9.81 4.31
CA VAL A 2 6.80 8.56 3.84
C VAL A 2 5.93 7.37 4.25
N LEU A 3 5.49 6.60 3.26
CA LEU A 3 4.81 5.31 3.42
C LEU A 3 5.90 4.22 3.45
N TYR A 4 6.28 3.81 4.66
CA TYR A 4 7.11 2.64 5.01
C TYR A 4 8.55 2.52 4.45
N GLU A 5 9.47 2.03 5.28
CA GLU A 5 10.82 1.59 4.89
C GLU A 5 11.14 0.24 5.56
N ALA A 6 11.38 -0.80 4.75
CA ALA A 6 11.97 -2.06 5.21
C ALA A 6 13.49 -2.02 5.01
N ARG A 7 14.25 -2.53 5.98
CA ARG A 7 15.67 -2.87 5.79
C ARG A 7 15.72 -4.26 5.15
N ARG A 8 16.05 -4.36 3.85
CA ARG A 8 16.34 -5.64 3.19
C ARG A 8 17.81 -5.71 2.78
N GLU A 9 18.48 -6.80 3.16
CA GLU A 9 19.69 -7.29 2.52
C GLU A 9 19.25 -8.33 1.46
N GLY A 10 19.02 -7.90 0.22
CA GLY A 10 18.69 -8.80 -0.90
C GLY A 10 17.83 -8.15 -1.99
N ASP A 11 18.10 -8.53 -3.25
CA ASP A 11 17.47 -8.00 -4.48
C ASP A 11 16.13 -8.68 -4.84
N GLU A 12 15.58 -9.52 -3.95
CA GLU A 12 14.30 -10.20 -4.17
C GLU A 12 13.12 -9.32 -3.74
N ARG A 13 12.39 -8.81 -4.76
CA ARG A 13 11.12 -8.11 -4.56
C ARG A 13 10.10 -9.04 -3.89
N ALA A 14 9.35 -8.51 -2.93
CA ALA A 14 8.27 -9.25 -2.29
C ALA A 14 7.26 -9.72 -3.34
N SER A 15 6.86 -11.00 -3.28
CA SER A 15 5.82 -11.51 -4.19
C SER A 15 4.50 -10.76 -3.99
N VAL A 16 3.71 -10.62 -5.05
CA VAL A 16 2.40 -9.95 -5.02
C VAL A 16 1.26 -10.87 -5.48
N PRO A 17 -0.01 -10.61 -5.11
CA PRO A 17 -1.16 -11.34 -5.64
C PRO A 17 -1.20 -11.28 -7.18
N ARG A 18 -1.49 -12.43 -7.81
CA ARG A 18 -1.58 -12.52 -9.28
C ARG A 18 -2.83 -11.81 -9.84
N GLY A 19 -2.76 -11.46 -11.12
CA GLY A 19 -3.88 -10.89 -11.89
C GLY A 19 -3.86 -9.37 -11.83
N GLN A 20 -5.03 -8.75 -11.71
CA GLN A 20 -5.16 -7.28 -11.76
C GLN A 20 -4.29 -6.54 -10.73
N ILE A 21 -3.97 -7.18 -9.60
CA ILE A 21 -3.07 -6.60 -8.59
C ILE A 21 -1.61 -6.59 -9.08
N SER A 22 -1.11 -7.68 -9.64
CA SER A 22 0.25 -7.70 -10.23
C SER A 22 0.35 -6.72 -11.38
N ASP A 23 -0.68 -6.63 -12.23
CA ASP A 23 -0.69 -5.69 -13.37
C ASP A 23 -0.61 -4.23 -12.89
N ALA A 24 -1.34 -3.88 -11.82
CA ALA A 24 -1.31 -2.54 -11.23
C ALA A 24 0.03 -2.22 -10.55
N VAL A 25 0.64 -3.21 -9.88
CA VAL A 25 1.98 -3.07 -9.27
C VAL A 25 3.02 -2.86 -10.36
N ASP A 26 3.01 -3.66 -11.43
CA ASP A 26 3.94 -3.54 -12.54
C ASP A 26 3.83 -2.18 -13.24
N ALA A 27 2.61 -1.70 -13.46
CA ALA A 27 2.37 -0.36 -13.99
C ALA A 27 2.93 0.75 -13.06
N THR A 28 2.80 0.58 -11.75
CA THR A 28 3.33 1.53 -10.74
C THR A 28 4.86 1.54 -10.75
N ILE A 29 5.50 0.37 -10.76
CA ILE A 29 6.96 0.23 -10.83
C ILE A 29 7.50 0.81 -12.14
N LYS A 30 6.79 0.62 -13.26
CA LYS A 30 7.16 1.23 -14.54
C LYS A 30 7.17 2.76 -14.47
N ILE A 31 6.11 3.37 -13.93
CA ILE A 31 6.03 4.82 -13.77
C ILE A 31 7.16 5.33 -12.86
N TRP A 32 7.46 4.61 -11.78
CA TRP A 32 8.59 4.94 -10.91
C TRP A 32 9.92 4.90 -11.66
N ALA A 33 10.18 3.86 -12.45
CA ALA A 33 11.43 3.74 -13.21
C ALA A 33 11.58 4.84 -14.27
N GLU A 34 10.47 5.23 -14.92
CA GLU A 34 10.45 6.38 -15.84
C GLU A 34 10.78 7.69 -15.11
N LEU A 35 10.20 7.89 -13.92
CA LEU A 35 10.46 9.06 -13.08
C LEU A 35 11.91 9.10 -12.60
N GLU A 36 12.45 8.00 -12.11
CA GLU A 36 13.83 7.89 -11.65
C GLU A 36 14.82 8.21 -12.78
N ALA A 37 14.58 7.67 -13.99
CA ALA A 37 15.41 7.96 -15.16
C ALA A 37 15.40 9.46 -15.53
N ASP A 38 14.22 10.09 -15.46
CA ASP A 38 14.07 11.52 -15.71
C ASP A 38 14.78 12.36 -14.63
N GLU A 39 14.67 12.00 -13.36
CA GLU A 39 15.35 12.65 -12.23
C GLU A 39 16.87 12.54 -12.36
N ALA A 40 17.37 11.34 -12.67
CA ALA A 40 18.78 11.07 -12.88
C ALA A 40 19.37 11.90 -14.04
N SER A 41 18.64 12.00 -15.15
CA SER A 41 19.06 12.80 -16.31
C SER A 41 19.19 14.30 -16.00
N ARG A 42 18.50 14.77 -14.96
CA ARG A 42 18.46 16.16 -14.50
C ARG A 42 19.34 16.41 -13.26
N GLY A 43 19.99 15.37 -12.74
CA GLY A 43 20.83 15.46 -11.54
C GLY A 43 20.04 15.78 -10.27
N LEU A 44 18.79 15.35 -10.18
CA LEU A 44 17.94 15.51 -8.99
C LEU A 44 18.14 14.34 -8.01
N ASP A 45 17.71 14.54 -6.76
CA ASP A 45 17.58 13.45 -5.80
C ASP A 45 16.54 12.44 -6.31
N LEU A 46 16.90 11.16 -6.32
CA LEU A 46 16.05 10.10 -6.89
C LEU A 46 14.88 9.76 -5.96
N THR A 47 13.71 9.58 -6.55
CA THR A 47 12.54 9.03 -5.88
C THR A 47 12.82 7.58 -5.48
N ARG A 48 12.64 7.28 -4.19
CA ARG A 48 12.86 5.94 -3.63
C ARG A 48 11.91 4.90 -4.24
N GLU A 49 12.44 3.70 -4.51
CA GLU A 49 11.67 2.56 -5.03
C GLU A 49 10.47 2.20 -4.11
N PRO A 50 9.29 1.89 -4.68
CA PRO A 50 8.15 1.39 -3.92
C PRO A 50 8.42 0.02 -3.28
N ASP A 51 8.23 -0.09 -1.96
CA ASP A 51 8.29 -1.39 -1.26
C ASP A 51 6.97 -2.15 -1.38
N LEU A 52 7.04 -3.36 -1.93
CA LEU A 52 5.90 -4.24 -2.16
C LEU A 52 5.50 -5.09 -0.94
N GLY A 53 6.24 -5.01 0.17
CA GLY A 53 6.03 -5.86 1.35
C GLY A 53 4.65 -5.74 2.00
N PHE A 54 3.96 -4.61 1.80
CA PHE A 54 2.62 -4.37 2.37
C PHE A 54 1.46 -4.80 1.46
N VAL A 55 1.72 -5.17 0.20
CA VAL A 55 0.68 -5.51 -0.79
C VAL A 55 -0.17 -6.70 -0.32
N TRP A 56 0.45 -7.79 0.12
CA TRP A 56 -0.27 -8.97 0.62
C TRP A 56 -1.07 -8.69 1.89
N PRO A 57 -0.49 -8.09 2.95
CA PRO A 57 -1.22 -7.75 4.16
C PRO A 57 -2.47 -6.90 3.90
N VAL A 58 -2.34 -5.81 3.13
CA VAL A 58 -3.49 -4.93 2.86
C VAL A 58 -4.53 -5.59 1.97
N TYR A 59 -4.10 -6.40 0.99
CA TYR A 59 -5.01 -7.16 0.12
C TYR A 59 -5.85 -8.17 0.91
N ARG A 60 -5.21 -8.97 1.77
CA ARG A 60 -5.89 -9.94 2.64
C ARG A 60 -6.86 -9.27 3.60
N TRP A 61 -6.42 -8.16 4.19
CA TRP A 61 -7.25 -7.36 5.07
C TRP A 61 -8.46 -6.77 4.35
N ALA A 62 -8.30 -6.15 3.18
CA ALA A 62 -9.43 -5.60 2.42
C ALA A 62 -10.46 -6.69 2.02
N ARG A 63 -10.02 -7.94 1.90
CA ARG A 63 -10.88 -9.11 1.63
C ARG A 63 -11.59 -9.69 2.86
N GLY A 64 -11.39 -9.11 4.04
CA GLY A 64 -12.08 -9.52 5.27
C GLY A 64 -11.33 -10.55 6.12
N GLU A 65 -10.06 -10.84 5.84
CA GLU A 65 -9.28 -11.80 6.65
C GLU A 65 -9.03 -11.27 8.09
N ASP A 66 -8.96 -12.17 9.07
CA ASP A 66 -8.72 -11.79 10.46
C ASP A 66 -7.32 -11.16 10.66
N LEU A 67 -7.21 -10.19 11.57
CA LEU A 67 -5.96 -9.48 11.83
C LEU A 67 -4.83 -10.44 12.21
N ALA A 68 -5.09 -11.43 13.07
CA ALA A 68 -4.06 -12.38 13.49
C ALA A 68 -3.47 -13.16 12.30
N LYS A 69 -4.32 -13.53 11.33
CA LYS A 69 -3.88 -14.20 10.11
C LYS A 69 -3.11 -13.27 9.18
N VAL A 70 -3.53 -12.01 9.07
CA VAL A 70 -2.83 -11.00 8.28
C VAL A 70 -1.42 -10.76 8.82
N LEU A 71 -1.27 -10.59 10.13
CA LEU A 71 0.04 -10.37 10.77
C LEU A 71 0.97 -11.58 10.66
N ALA A 72 0.41 -12.79 10.81
CA ALA A 72 1.14 -14.05 10.61
C ALA A 72 1.53 -14.32 9.15
N SER A 73 0.89 -13.64 8.19
CA SER A 73 1.14 -13.78 6.75
C SER A 73 2.13 -12.76 6.18
N GLY A 74 2.70 -11.89 7.02
CA GLY A 74 3.71 -10.94 6.59
C GLY A 74 4.91 -11.67 5.99
N HIS A 75 5.08 -11.57 4.67
CA HIS A 75 6.20 -12.14 3.91
C HIS A 75 7.54 -11.41 4.17
N ASN A 76 7.72 -10.82 5.36
CA ASN A 76 9.01 -10.28 5.73
C ASN A 76 9.88 -11.46 6.20
N LEU A 77 11.08 -11.57 5.63
CA LEU A 77 12.07 -12.61 5.95
C LEU A 77 12.43 -12.67 7.46
N ASP A 78 12.09 -11.62 8.22
CA ASP A 78 12.48 -11.43 9.62
C ASP A 78 11.37 -11.67 10.66
N GLY A 79 10.16 -12.09 10.25
CA GLY A 79 9.08 -12.49 11.16
C GLY A 79 7.74 -11.78 10.98
N GLU A 80 6.83 -12.01 11.93
CA GLU A 80 5.46 -11.48 11.91
C GLU A 80 5.43 -9.95 11.84
N MET A 81 4.50 -9.39 11.07
CA MET A 81 4.31 -7.94 11.00
C MET A 81 3.85 -7.41 12.35
N PRO A 82 4.49 -6.36 12.91
CA PRO A 82 3.98 -5.75 14.13
C PRO A 82 2.59 -5.15 13.92
N ALA A 83 1.66 -5.41 14.84
CA ALA A 83 0.29 -4.92 14.75
C ALA A 83 0.21 -3.39 14.63
N GLY A 84 1.07 -2.66 15.35
CA GLY A 84 1.14 -1.20 15.29
C GLY A 84 1.58 -0.68 13.92
N ASP A 85 2.52 -1.37 13.28
CA ASP A 85 2.99 -1.02 11.94
C ASP A 85 1.91 -1.29 10.89
N PHE A 86 1.23 -2.42 10.99
CA PHE A 86 0.07 -2.72 10.15
C PHE A 86 -0.98 -1.62 10.24
N VAL A 87 -1.37 -1.23 11.46
CA VAL A 87 -2.38 -0.18 11.69
C VAL A 87 -1.92 1.15 11.10
N ARG A 88 -0.64 1.50 11.27
CA ARG A 88 -0.06 2.73 10.71
C ARG A 88 -0.16 2.73 9.18
N TRP A 89 0.29 1.68 8.50
CA TRP A 89 0.25 1.64 7.02
C TRP A 89 -1.17 1.53 6.47
N ALA A 90 -2.05 0.79 7.13
CA ALA A 90 -3.45 0.70 6.72
C ALA A 90 -4.15 2.08 6.78
N ARG A 91 -3.85 2.92 7.78
CA ARG A 91 -4.33 4.31 7.80
C ARG A 91 -3.79 5.13 6.66
N GLN A 92 -2.49 5.05 6.40
CA GLN A 92 -1.88 5.79 5.29
C GLN A 92 -2.47 5.36 3.93
N VAL A 93 -2.86 4.09 3.75
CA VAL A 93 -3.61 3.63 2.57
C VAL A 93 -5.00 4.29 2.50
N VAL A 94 -5.74 4.35 3.62
CA VAL A 94 -7.05 5.03 3.67
C VAL A 94 -6.90 6.51 3.34
N ASP A 95 -5.88 7.18 3.87
CA ASP A 95 -5.61 8.59 3.60
C ASP A 95 -5.31 8.83 2.12
N LEU A 96 -4.47 7.99 1.51
CA LEU A 96 -4.16 8.08 0.08
C LEU A 96 -5.40 7.83 -0.80
N LEU A 97 -6.23 6.84 -0.45
CA LEU A 97 -7.51 6.61 -1.13
C LEU A 97 -8.45 7.80 -0.98
N GLY A 98 -8.45 8.47 0.18
CA GLY A 98 -9.16 9.73 0.39
C GLY A 98 -8.69 10.83 -0.55
N GLN A 99 -7.37 11.00 -0.69
CA GLN A 99 -6.79 11.97 -1.63
C GLN A 99 -7.15 11.64 -3.09
N ILE A 100 -7.13 10.36 -3.49
CA ILE A 100 -7.56 9.92 -4.82
C ILE A 100 -9.05 10.25 -5.04
N ALA A 101 -9.90 10.02 -4.05
CA ALA A 101 -11.31 10.32 -4.14
C ALA A 101 -11.60 11.83 -4.29
N GLU A 102 -10.83 12.68 -3.61
CA GLU A 102 -10.98 14.14 -3.68
C GLU A 102 -10.38 14.73 -4.98
N ALA A 103 -9.30 14.16 -5.49
CA ALA A 103 -8.70 14.58 -6.76
C ALA A 103 -9.55 14.16 -7.98
N ALA A 104 -10.35 13.10 -7.84
CA ALA A 104 -11.23 12.62 -8.90
C ALA A 104 -12.49 13.49 -9.04
N SER A 105 -13.02 13.61 -10.26
CA SER A 105 -14.26 14.38 -10.49
C SER A 105 -15.43 13.80 -9.69
N SER A 106 -16.39 14.66 -9.34
CA SER A 106 -17.43 14.36 -8.36
C SER A 106 -18.37 13.19 -8.73
N SER A 107 -18.41 12.81 -10.01
CA SER A 107 -19.22 11.71 -10.55
C SER A 107 -18.39 10.60 -11.20
N SER A 108 -17.09 10.51 -10.90
CA SER A 108 -16.23 9.49 -11.48
C SER A 108 -16.34 8.13 -10.78
N GLN A 109 -16.28 7.06 -11.58
CA GLN A 109 -16.17 5.68 -11.10
C GLN A 109 -14.93 5.47 -10.22
N LEU A 110 -13.86 6.24 -10.44
CA LEU A 110 -12.66 6.23 -9.62
C LEU A 110 -12.96 6.68 -8.18
N ARG A 111 -13.75 7.75 -8.01
CA ARG A 111 -14.16 8.22 -6.67
C ARG A 111 -14.96 7.18 -5.91
N GLU A 112 -15.90 6.53 -6.58
CA GLU A 112 -16.73 5.47 -5.98
C GLU A 112 -15.88 4.27 -5.57
N THR A 113 -14.96 3.86 -6.45
CA THR A 113 -14.04 2.74 -6.19
C THR A 113 -13.11 3.04 -5.03
N ALA A 114 -12.55 4.25 -4.97
CA ALA A 114 -11.69 4.68 -3.86
C ALA A 114 -12.44 4.67 -2.53
N ARG A 115 -13.67 5.19 -2.48
CA ARG A 115 -14.52 5.16 -1.27
C ARG A 115 -14.89 3.75 -0.84
N ALA A 116 -15.21 2.87 -1.78
CA ALA A 116 -15.47 1.46 -1.49
C ALA A 116 -14.23 0.77 -0.89
N ALA A 117 -13.03 1.04 -1.44
CA ALA A 117 -11.77 0.53 -0.91
C ALA A 117 -11.47 1.08 0.51
N MET A 118 -11.74 2.36 0.76
CA MET A 118 -11.62 2.94 2.11
C MET A 118 -12.50 2.17 3.11
N GLY A 119 -13.76 1.88 2.76
CA GLY A 119 -14.67 1.10 3.60
C GLY A 119 -14.19 -0.34 3.84
N ALA A 120 -13.59 -0.98 2.84
CA ALA A 120 -13.05 -2.33 2.97
C ALA A 120 -11.83 -2.40 3.91
N VAL A 121 -11.01 -1.35 3.93
CA VAL A 121 -9.83 -1.26 4.80
C VAL A 121 -10.19 -0.76 6.20
N ASN A 122 -11.11 0.21 6.32
CA ASN A 122 -11.47 0.82 7.60
C ASN A 122 -12.48 -0.04 8.40
N ARG A 123 -12.00 -1.16 8.96
CA ARG A 123 -12.80 -2.10 9.76
C ARG A 123 -12.05 -2.55 11.02
N GLY A 124 -12.74 -3.24 11.94
CA GLY A 124 -12.12 -3.80 13.15
C GLY A 124 -11.30 -2.77 13.93
N VAL A 125 -10.06 -3.13 14.31
CA VAL A 125 -9.15 -2.25 15.08
C VAL A 125 -8.92 -0.87 14.45
N LEU A 126 -9.03 -0.74 13.12
CA LEU A 126 -8.86 0.55 12.45
C LEU A 126 -10.05 1.49 12.70
N ALA A 127 -11.26 0.92 12.75
CA ALA A 127 -12.49 1.68 12.99
C ALA A 127 -12.63 2.15 14.45
N TYR A 128 -12.17 1.34 15.42
CA TYR A 128 -12.27 1.70 16.85
C TYR A 128 -11.37 2.86 17.26
N ASN A 129 -10.23 3.03 16.60
CA ASN A 129 -9.26 4.08 16.94
C ASN A 129 -9.54 5.45 16.29
N ALA A 130 -10.63 5.60 15.53
CA ALA A 130 -11.07 6.90 14.99
C ALA A 130 -11.80 7.76 16.04
N VAL A 131 -12.01 7.24 17.24
CA VAL A 131 -12.64 7.92 18.37
C VAL A 131 -11.71 7.81 19.58
N SER A 132 -10.81 8.77 19.75
CA SER A 132 -10.08 9.05 20.98
C SER A 132 -9.63 10.50 21.00
#